data_AF-A0A7V5T4R7-F1
#
_entry.id   AF-A0A7V5T4R7-F1
#
_cell.length_a   1.000
_cell.length_b   1.000
_cell.length_c   1.000
_cell.angle_alpha   90.00
_cell.angle_beta   90.00
_cell.angle_gamma   90.00
#
_symmetry.space_group_name_H-M   'P 1'
#
loop_
_entity.id
_entity.type
_entity.pdbx_description
1 polymer ?
#
loop_
_entity_poly.entity_id
_entity_poly.type
_entity_poly.pdbx_seq_one_letter_code
_entity_poly.pdbx_strand_id
1 'polypeptide(L)'
;MTILVVILCGVLTLVTLMYVFFEEGSEVERMRDRWAVLMEKKEQLLENLRDLRFEYRAGKLSEADYEQARATLEAEIAAVLAELEKLSSEDAARVSPPH
;
A
#
# COMPACT_ATOMS: atom_id res chain seq x y z
N MET A 1 23.80 -40.90 -22.67
CA MET A 1 23.92 -40.47 -21.25
C MET A 1 24.08 -38.96 -21.14
N THR A 2 25.05 -38.35 -21.83
CA THR A 2 25.28 -36.88 -21.83
C THR A 2 24.11 -36.05 -22.38
N ILE A 3 23.49 -36.48 -23.48
CA ILE A 3 22.35 -35.77 -24.09
C ILE A 3 21.14 -35.67 -23.13
N LEU A 4 20.85 -36.75 -22.38
CA LEU A 4 19.77 -36.76 -21.39
C LEU A 4 20.06 -35.80 -20.22
N VAL A 5 21.31 -35.71 -19.79
CA VAL A 5 21.74 -34.80 -18.71
C VAL A 5 21.60 -33.34 -19.15
N VAL A 6 21.96 -33.02 -20.40
CA VAL A 6 21.82 -31.65 -20.94
C VAL A 6 20.35 -31.24 -21.03
N ILE A 7 19.48 -32.14 -21.48
CA ILE A 7 18.03 -31.86 -21.55
C ILE A 7 17.46 -31.67 -20.15
N LEU A 8 17.84 -32.51 -19.18
CA LEU A 8 17.38 -32.37 -17.79
C LEU A 8 17.82 -31.05 -17.17
N CYS A 9 19.08 -30.65 -17.34
CA CYS A 9 19.58 -29.35 -16.89
C CYS A 9 18.81 -28.20 -17.54
N GLY A 10 18.57 -28.27 -18.86
CA GLY A 10 17.82 -27.26 -19.59
C GLY A 10 16.39 -27.10 -19.07
N VAL A 11 15.69 -28.21 -18.83
CA VAL A 11 14.33 -28.20 -18.26
C VAL A 11 14.35 -27.64 -16.85
N LEU A 12 15.31 -28.05 -16.01
CA LEU A 12 15.41 -27.55 -14.64
C LEU A 12 15.63 -26.04 -14.62
N THR A 13 16.55 -25.53 -15.46
CA THR A 13 16.81 -24.10 -15.58
C THR A 13 15.58 -23.35 -16.11
N LEU A 14 14.85 -23.91 -17.07
CA LEU A 14 13.65 -23.30 -17.61
C LEU A 14 12.52 -23.23 -16.56
N VAL A 15 12.37 -24.28 -15.75
CA VAL A 15 11.40 -24.32 -14.64
C VAL A 15 11.80 -23.34 -13.55
N THR A 16 13.07 -23.27 -13.16
CA THR A 16 13.56 -22.27 -12.18
C THR A 16 13.36 -20.85 -12.71
N LEU A 17 13.66 -20.58 -13.98
CA LEU A 17 13.39 -19.28 -14.58
C LEU A 17 11.90 -18.97 -14.56
N MET A 18 11.05 -19.88 -15.02
CA MET A 18 9.59 -19.69 -14.98
C MET A 18 9.08 -19.46 -13.56
N TYR A 19 9.62 -20.17 -12.56
CA TYR A 19 9.27 -20.00 -11.16
C TYR A 19 9.64 -18.60 -10.64
N VAL A 20 10.88 -18.15 -10.87
CA VAL A 20 11.35 -16.81 -10.48
C VAL A 20 10.52 -15.72 -11.17
N PHE A 21 10.24 -15.86 -12.46
CA PHE A 21 9.41 -14.90 -13.20
C PHE A 21 7.92 -14.90 -12.78
N PHE A 22 7.43 -15.97 -12.13
CA PHE A 22 6.02 -16.07 -11.68
C PHE A 22 5.84 -15.60 -10.23
N GLU A 23 6.87 -15.74 -9.39
CA GLU A 23 6.82 -15.41 -7.96
C GLU A 23 6.99 -13.89 -7.68
N GLU A 24 7.61 -13.14 -8.59
CA GLU A 24 7.89 -11.71 -8.38
C GLU A 24 6.71 -10.76 -8.72
N GLY A 25 5.66 -11.21 -9.44
CA GLY A 25 4.78 -10.28 -10.16
C GLY A 25 3.28 -10.24 -9.84
N SER A 26 2.70 -11.20 -9.12
CA SER A 26 1.24 -11.42 -9.27
C SER A 26 0.35 -10.71 -8.24
N GLU A 27 0.64 -10.79 -6.94
CA GLU A 27 -0.28 -10.25 -5.91
C GLU A 27 0.42 -9.43 -4.79
N VAL A 28 1.59 -9.86 -4.32
CA VAL A 28 2.32 -9.17 -3.23
C VAL A 28 2.85 -7.81 -3.67
N GLU A 29 3.41 -7.71 -4.89
CA GLU A 29 3.89 -6.45 -5.48
C GLU A 29 2.74 -5.44 -5.62
N ARG A 30 1.60 -5.88 -6.18
CA ARG A 30 0.39 -5.05 -6.36
C ARG A 30 -0.21 -4.60 -5.02
N MET A 31 -0.18 -5.45 -3.99
CA MET A 31 -0.61 -5.11 -2.63
C MET A 31 0.32 -4.07 -2.01
N ARG A 32 1.64 -4.25 -2.12
CA ARG A 32 2.65 -3.29 -1.65
C ARG A 32 2.49 -1.93 -2.32
N ASP A 33 2.21 -1.91 -3.63
CA ASP A 33 1.92 -0.68 -4.37
C ASP A 33 0.64 0.01 -3.87
N ARG A 34 -0.43 -0.75 -3.62
CA ARG A 34 -1.68 -0.20 -3.06
C ARG A 34 -1.46 0.38 -1.66
N TRP A 35 -0.71 -0.33 -0.82
CA TRP A 35 -0.36 0.13 0.52
C TRP A 35 0.49 1.41 0.46
N ALA A 36 1.48 1.48 -0.44
CA ALA A 36 2.30 2.66 -0.65
C ALA A 36 1.48 3.88 -1.09
N VAL A 37 0.54 3.70 -2.04
CA VAL A 37 -0.36 4.78 -2.49
C VAL A 37 -1.25 5.29 -1.35
N LEU A 38 -1.76 4.40 -0.50
CA LEU A 38 -2.58 4.79 0.66
C LEU A 38 -1.76 5.54 1.72
N MET A 39 -0.52 5.12 1.95
CA MET A 39 0.40 5.82 2.85
C MET A 39 0.76 7.22 2.34
N GLU A 40 0.98 7.38 1.03
CA GLU A 40 1.20 8.69 0.41
C GLU A 40 -0.03 9.60 0.58
N LYS A 41 -1.24 9.08 0.32
CA LYS A 41 -2.48 9.83 0.54
C LYS A 41 -2.66 10.27 1.99
N LYS A 42 -2.32 9.41 2.96
CA LYS A 42 -2.35 9.77 4.38
C LYS A 42 -1.43 10.95 4.67
N GLU A 43 -0.20 10.93 4.16
CA GLU A 43 0.78 12.00 4.38
C GLU A 43 0.28 13.33 3.80
N GLN A 44 -0.26 13.29 2.57
CA GLN A 44 -0.85 14.46 1.91
C GLN A 44 -2.02 15.05 2.71
N LEU A 45 -2.93 14.22 3.23
CA LEU A 45 -4.06 14.69 4.03
C LEU A 45 -3.61 15.30 5.37
N LEU A 46 -2.60 14.74 6.02
CA LEU A 46 -2.03 15.28 7.25
C LEU A 46 -1.31 16.62 7.01
N GLU A 47 -0.62 16.75 5.87
CA GLU A 47 -0.03 18.01 5.44
C GLU A 47 -1.11 19.07 5.18
N ASN A 48 -2.17 18.73 4.44
CA ASN A 48 -3.30 19.63 4.21
C ASN A 48 -3.95 20.10 5.53
N LEU A 49 -4.08 19.19 6.51
CA LEU A 49 -4.58 19.53 7.84
C LEU A 49 -3.66 20.50 8.59
N ARG A 50 -2.34 20.32 8.48
CA ARG A 50 -1.34 21.22 9.07
C ARG A 50 -1.40 22.60 8.42
N ASP A 51 -1.50 22.65 7.10
CA ASP A 51 -1.58 23.90 6.35
C ASP A 51 -2.89 24.64 6.67
N LEU A 52 -4.02 23.94 6.74
CA LEU A 52 -5.30 24.50 7.16
C LEU A 52 -5.21 25.16 8.55
N ARG A 53 -4.55 24.50 9.52
CA ARG A 53 -4.30 25.06 10.86
C ARG A 53 -3.42 26.31 10.81
N PHE A 54 -2.44 26.33 9.92
CA PHE A 54 -1.58 27.49 9.72
C PHE A 54 -2.36 28.67 9.13
N GLU A 55 -3.20 28.45 8.12
CA GLU A 55 -4.03 29.48 7.51
C GLU A 55 -5.07 30.05 8.49
N TYR A 56 -5.67 29.20 9.32
CA TYR A 56 -6.56 29.65 10.39
C TYR A 56 -5.83 30.53 11.40
N ARG A 57 -4.64 30.10 11.86
CA ARG A 57 -3.82 30.91 12.78
C ARG A 57 -3.34 32.22 12.15
N ALA A 58 -3.17 32.26 10.83
CA ALA A 58 -2.85 33.48 10.09
C ALA A 58 -4.06 34.44 9.94
N GLY A 59 -5.25 34.04 10.42
CA GLY A 59 -6.48 34.85 10.37
C GLY A 59 -7.12 34.90 8.99
N LYS A 60 -6.76 33.99 8.07
CA LYS A 60 -7.30 33.94 6.70
C LYS A 60 -8.65 33.25 6.60
N LEU A 61 -8.99 32.39 7.56
CA LEU A 61 -10.24 31.64 7.60
C LEU A 61 -11.10 32.07 8.79
N SER A 62 -12.41 32.05 8.60
CA SER A 62 -13.39 32.09 9.69
C SER A 62 -13.35 30.79 10.48
N GLU A 63 -13.69 30.84 11.77
CA GLU A 63 -13.76 29.66 12.62
C GLU A 63 -14.75 28.61 12.09
N ALA A 64 -15.89 29.05 11.53
CA ALA A 64 -16.87 28.14 10.92
C ALA A 64 -16.30 27.39 9.70
N ASP A 65 -15.58 28.09 8.82
CA ASP A 65 -14.98 27.49 7.62
C ASP A 65 -13.84 26.54 8.00
N TYR A 66 -13.04 26.92 9.02
CA TYR A 66 -11.98 26.08 9.55
C TYR A 66 -12.52 24.78 10.15
N GLU A 67 -13.55 24.85 11.01
CA GLU A 67 -14.17 23.65 11.62
C GLU A 67 -14.75 22.71 10.56
N GLN A 68 -15.41 23.26 9.53
CA GLN A 68 -15.98 22.46 8.44
C GLN A 68 -14.90 21.77 7.60
N ALA A 69 -13.86 22.50 7.20
CA ALA A 69 -12.75 21.96 6.42
C ALA A 69 -11.96 20.92 7.25
N ARG A 70 -11.76 21.20 8.55
CA ARG A 70 -11.07 20.28 9.46
C ARG A 70 -11.83 18.97 9.61
N ALA A 71 -13.13 19.04 9.88
CA ALA A 71 -13.98 17.85 10.02
C ALA A 71 -13.97 16.98 8.75
N THR A 72 -13.95 17.61 7.58
CA THR A 72 -13.87 16.91 6.29
C THR A 72 -12.53 16.17 6.15
N LEU A 73 -11.41 16.86 6.39
CA LEU A 73 -10.07 16.26 6.34
C LEU A 73 -9.89 15.14 7.37
N GLU A 74 -10.37 15.35 8.60
CA GLU A 74 -10.30 14.33 9.67
C GLU A 74 -11.10 13.07 9.31
N ALA A 75 -12.27 13.22 8.68
CA ALA A 75 -13.05 12.10 8.17
C ALA A 75 -12.32 11.34 7.05
N GLU A 76 -11.67 12.04 6.12
CA GLU A 76 -10.87 11.43 5.05
C GLU A 76 -9.65 10.68 5.61
N ILE A 77 -8.94 11.27 6.56
CA ILE A 77 -7.80 10.62 7.24
C ILE A 77 -8.27 9.34 7.94
N ALA A 78 -9.40 9.39 8.66
CA ALA A 78 -9.97 8.22 9.33
C ALA A 78 -10.33 7.10 8.33
N ALA A 79 -10.90 7.46 7.18
CA ALA A 79 -11.23 6.50 6.13
C ALA A 79 -9.98 5.83 5.52
N VAL A 80 -8.92 6.61 5.24
CA VAL A 80 -7.66 6.07 4.71
C VAL A 80 -6.97 5.16 5.73
N LEU A 81 -6.96 5.53 7.02
CA LEU A 81 -6.40 4.70 8.08
C LEU A 81 -7.17 3.37 8.25
N ALA A 82 -8.50 3.41 8.16
CA ALA A 82 -9.31 2.20 8.21
C ALA A 82 -9.04 1.26 7.03
N GLU A 83 -8.79 1.81 5.83
CA GLU A 83 -8.44 1.01 4.66
C GLU A 83 -7.02 0.40 4.77
N LEU A 84 -6.06 1.16 5.30
CA LEU A 84 -4.72 0.65 5.61
C LEU A 84 -4.76 -0.51 6.62
N GLU A 85 -5.59 -0.40 7.67
CA GLU A 85 -5.74 -1.45 8.68
C GLU A 85 -6.35 -2.73 8.09
N LYS A 86 -7.35 -2.60 7.19
CA LYS A 86 -7.91 -3.75 6.49
C LYS A 86 -6.88 -4.46 5.62
N LEU A 87 -6.09 -3.71 4.85
CA LEU A 87 -5.03 -4.30 4.02
C LEU A 87 -3.96 -5.00 4.88
N SER A 88 -3.55 -4.37 5.99
CA SER A 88 -2.63 -4.94 6.99
C SER A 88 -3.17 -6.27 7.57
N SER A 89 -4.44 -6.30 7.97
CA SER A 89 -5.08 -7.50 8.50
C SER A 89 -5.19 -8.63 7.46
N GLU A 90 -5.45 -8.28 6.20
CA GLU A 90 -5.54 -9.24 5.10
C GLU A 90 -4.16 -9.84 4.76
N ASP A 91 -3.09 -9.05 4.85
CA ASP A 91 -1.70 -9.53 4.76
C ASP A 91 -1.34 -10.45 5.92
N ALA A 92 -1.68 -10.09 7.16
CA ALA A 92 -1.43 -10.92 8.34
C ALA A 92 -2.13 -12.28 8.24
N ALA A 93 -3.34 -12.33 7.67
CA ALA A 93 -4.09 -13.56 7.45
C ALA A 93 -3.49 -14.45 6.35
N ARG A 94 -2.88 -13.88 5.30
CA ARG A 94 -2.22 -14.65 4.23
C ARG A 94 -0.88 -15.26 4.66
N VAL A 95 -0.20 -14.68 5.65
CA VAL A 95 1.12 -15.15 6.13
C VAL A 95 1.01 -16.31 7.13
N SER A 96 -0.20 -16.66 7.62
CA SER A 96 -0.39 -17.80 8.53
C SER A 96 -0.76 -19.09 7.77
N PRO A 97 0.14 -20.09 7.66
CA PRO A 97 -0.24 -21.39 7.11
C PRO A 97 -1.14 -22.14 8.11
N PRO A 98 -2.16 -22.89 7.64
CA PRO A 98 -2.89 -23.81 8.51
C PRO A 98 -1.93 -24.91 8.98
N HIS A 99 -1.73 -25.00 10.30
CA HIS A 99 -1.09 -26.15 10.94
C HIS A 99 -2.03 -27.37 10.95
#